data_AF-A0A7S1X1F0-F1
#
_entry.id   AF-A0A7S1X1F0-F1
#
_cell.length_a   1.000
_cell.length_b   1.000
_cell.length_c   1.000
_cell.angle_alpha   90.00
_cell.angle_beta   90.00
_cell.angle_gamma   90.00
#
_symmetry.space_group_name_H-M   'P 1'
#
loop_
_entity.id
_entity.type
_entity.pdbx_description
1 polymer ?
#
loop_
_entity_poly.entity_id
_entity_poly.type
_entity_poly.pdbx_seq_one_letter_code
_entity_poly.pdbx_strand_id
1 'polypeptide(L)'
;LGACERLQKMYIKAVLGIFGSSDSKARVQSILFLRQAAVLLPSPALDSILRGAYKQFNANAKFVNAGSVPHISFMASCISELWGVDADASYLHAFGFIRQLAVTMRSALNTKTKDAFLEVYCWQYTNCLELWAKVLSAHAGN
;
A
#
# COMPACT_ATOMS: atom_id res chain seq x y z
N LEU A 1 18.23 24.93 -1.12
CA LEU A 1 17.29 24.04 -0.38
C LEU A 1 16.61 22.99 -1.29
N GLY A 2 16.10 23.35 -2.48
CA GLY A 2 15.39 22.39 -3.36
C GLY A 2 16.19 21.21 -3.96
N ALA A 3 17.52 21.22 -3.95
CA ALA A 3 18.33 20.07 -4.40
C ALA A 3 18.22 18.87 -3.45
N CYS A 4 18.10 19.13 -2.14
CA CYS A 4 17.99 18.08 -1.12
C CYS A 4 16.61 17.40 -1.18
N GLU A 5 15.54 18.17 -1.39
CA GLU A 5 14.18 17.64 -1.58
C GLU A 5 14.04 16.78 -2.84
N ARG A 6 14.71 17.17 -3.94
CA ARG A 6 14.72 16.37 -5.17
C ARG A 6 15.42 15.03 -4.93
N LEU A 7 16.56 15.05 -4.26
CA LEU A 7 17.30 13.84 -3.91
C LEU A 7 16.48 12.94 -2.98
N GLN A 8 15.82 13.52 -1.97
CA GLN A 8 14.92 12.80 -1.07
C GLN A 8 13.78 12.11 -1.83
N LYS A 9 13.09 12.81 -2.75
CA LYS A 9 12.02 12.22 -3.57
C LYS A 9 12.54 11.07 -4.44
N MET A 10 13.71 11.24 -5.06
CA MET A 10 14.34 10.18 -5.86
C MET A 10 14.69 8.96 -5.00
N TYR A 11 15.25 9.19 -3.81
CA TYR A 11 15.64 8.14 -2.89
C TYR A 11 14.43 7.37 -2.37
N ILE A 12 13.38 8.06 -1.89
CA ILE A 12 12.12 7.43 -1.46
C ILE A 12 11.54 6.57 -2.59
N LYS A 13 11.52 7.08 -3.82
CA LYS A 13 11.03 6.34 -4.98
C LYS A 13 11.86 5.08 -5.26
N ALA A 14 13.19 5.16 -5.15
CA ALA A 14 14.08 4.02 -5.34
C ALA A 14 13.84 2.95 -4.26
N VAL A 15 13.75 3.34 -2.99
CA VAL A 15 13.51 2.41 -1.87
C VAL A 15 12.14 1.76 -1.98
N LEU A 16 11.10 2.50 -2.39
CA LEU A 16 9.79 1.93 -2.70
C LEU A 16 9.87 0.88 -3.83
N GLY A 17 10.70 1.09 -4.84
CA GLY A 17 10.95 0.09 -5.88
C GLY A 17 11.57 -1.19 -5.32
N ILE A 18 12.53 -1.06 -4.38
CA ILE A 18 13.14 -2.20 -3.69
C ILE A 18 12.10 -2.93 -2.82
N PHE A 19 11.20 -2.19 -2.15
CA PHE A 19 10.13 -2.79 -1.35
C PHE A 19 9.21 -3.68 -2.18
N GLY A 20 8.90 -3.28 -3.42
CA GLY A 20 8.12 -4.08 -4.35
C GLY A 20 8.89 -5.20 -5.08
N SER A 21 10.19 -5.36 -4.83
CA SER A 21 11.02 -6.37 -5.50
C SER A 21 10.81 -7.78 -4.92
N SER A 22 11.33 -8.81 -5.59
CA SER A 22 11.23 -10.21 -5.14
C SER A 22 12.22 -10.58 -4.03
N ASP A 23 13.30 -9.82 -3.84
CA ASP A 23 14.31 -10.10 -2.79
C ASP A 23 13.77 -9.76 -1.40
N SER A 24 13.56 -10.81 -0.59
CA SER A 24 13.06 -10.68 0.78
C SER A 24 13.98 -9.87 1.70
N LYS A 25 15.30 -10.02 1.60
CA LYS A 25 16.24 -9.29 2.47
C LYS A 25 16.23 -7.81 2.13
N ALA A 26 16.33 -7.49 0.83
CA ALA A 26 16.28 -6.11 0.37
C ALA A 26 14.93 -5.45 0.71
N ARG A 27 13.82 -6.20 0.61
CA ARG A 27 12.50 -5.71 1.02
C ARG A 27 12.43 -5.35 2.50
N VAL A 28 12.90 -6.23 3.38
CA VAL A 28 12.89 -5.96 4.84
C VAL A 28 13.67 -4.69 5.15
N GLN A 29 14.86 -4.51 4.57
CA GLN A 29 15.66 -3.29 4.78
C GLN A 29 14.95 -2.05 4.23
N SER A 30 14.34 -2.16 3.04
CA SER A 30 13.63 -1.04 2.43
C SER A 30 12.44 -0.57 3.26
N ILE A 31 11.64 -1.47 3.84
CA ILE A 31 10.48 -1.06 4.64
C ILE A 31 10.89 -0.48 5.98
N LEU A 32 11.95 -1.01 6.62
CA LEU A 32 12.48 -0.42 7.86
C LEU A 32 12.94 1.00 7.63
N PHE A 33 13.66 1.25 6.53
CA PHE A 33 14.03 2.60 6.11
C PHE A 33 12.79 3.48 5.87
N LEU A 34 11.80 3.00 5.10
CA LEU A 34 10.59 3.78 4.80
C LEU A 34 9.80 4.13 6.06
N ARG A 35 9.71 3.21 7.03
CA ARG A 35 9.06 3.46 8.32
C ARG A 35 9.81 4.51 9.13
N GLN A 36 11.14 4.43 9.21
CA GLN A 36 11.93 5.45 9.87
C GLN A 36 11.80 6.83 9.17
N ALA A 37 11.80 6.84 7.84
CA ALA A 37 11.60 8.05 7.05
C ALA A 37 10.20 8.65 7.27
N ALA A 38 9.16 7.82 7.39
CA ALA A 38 7.80 8.28 7.67
C ALA A 38 7.68 8.96 9.05
N VAL A 39 8.42 8.48 10.05
CA VAL A 39 8.45 9.09 11.39
C VAL A 39 9.20 10.44 11.38
N LEU A 40 10.29 10.54 10.61
CA LEU A 40 11.18 11.71 10.65
C LEU A 40 10.79 12.82 9.66
N LEU A 41 10.10 12.48 8.57
CA LEU A 41 9.89 13.40 7.44
C LEU A 41 8.41 13.74 7.32
N PRO A 42 8.01 15.02 7.52
CA PRO A 42 6.62 15.42 7.37
C PRO A 42 6.14 15.37 5.91
N SER A 43 4.86 15.70 5.70
CA SER A 43 4.32 15.93 4.35
C SER A 43 5.17 16.97 3.61
N PRO A 44 5.50 16.78 2.31
CA PRO A 44 4.93 15.82 1.34
C PRO A 44 5.62 14.45 1.27
N ALA A 45 6.65 14.20 2.07
CA ALA A 45 7.41 12.96 2.02
C ALA A 45 6.63 11.79 2.60
N LEU A 46 6.05 11.97 3.80
CA LEU A 46 5.16 10.99 4.44
C LEU A 46 4.04 10.52 3.49
N ASP A 47 3.32 11.47 2.92
CA ASP A 47 2.30 11.26 1.88
C ASP A 47 2.78 10.40 0.71
N SER A 48 4.01 10.66 0.24
CA SER A 48 4.60 9.93 -0.88
C SER A 48 4.99 8.50 -0.48
N ILE A 49 5.44 8.32 0.75
CA ILE A 49 5.77 7.01 1.33
C ILE A 49 4.50 6.17 1.49
N LEU A 50 3.45 6.71 2.13
CA LEU A 50 2.17 6.00 2.37
C LEU A 50 1.53 5.55 1.06
N ARG A 51 1.31 6.48 0.12
CA ARG A 51 0.74 6.16 -1.19
C ARG A 51 1.64 5.22 -2.00
N GLY A 52 2.95 5.43 -1.92
CA GLY A 52 3.94 4.61 -2.61
C GLY A 52 3.91 3.16 -2.14
N ALA A 53 3.90 2.93 -0.83
CA ALA A 53 3.88 1.61 -0.25
C ALA A 53 2.62 0.84 -0.64
N TYR A 54 1.45 1.49 -0.59
CA TYR A 54 0.20 0.89 -1.08
C TYR A 54 0.26 0.51 -2.57
N LYS A 55 0.80 1.39 -3.42
CA LYS A 55 0.97 1.09 -4.86
C LYS A 55 1.85 -0.14 -5.10
N GLN A 56 2.93 -0.29 -4.34
CA GLN A 56 3.82 -1.44 -4.46
C GLN A 56 3.14 -2.74 -4.02
N PHE A 57 2.36 -2.70 -2.94
CA PHE A 57 1.55 -3.84 -2.55
C PHE A 57 0.50 -4.20 -3.58
N ASN A 58 -0.26 -3.21 -4.06
CA ASN A 58 -1.28 -3.44 -5.08
C ASN A 58 -0.68 -4.11 -6.33
N ALA A 59 0.52 -3.71 -6.76
CA ALA A 59 1.20 -4.35 -7.88
C ALA A 59 1.64 -5.80 -7.61
N ASN A 60 2.02 -6.12 -6.37
CA ASN A 60 2.49 -7.45 -5.96
C ASN A 60 1.35 -8.40 -5.55
N ALA A 61 0.16 -7.88 -5.25
CA ALA A 61 -0.99 -8.65 -4.78
C ALA A 61 -1.80 -9.36 -5.89
N LYS A 62 -1.32 -9.32 -7.14
CA LYS A 62 -2.05 -9.85 -8.31
C LYS A 62 -1.95 -11.36 -8.48
N PHE A 63 -0.77 -11.94 -8.25
CA PHE A 63 -0.48 -13.35 -8.53
C PHE A 63 -0.33 -14.14 -7.24
N VAL A 64 -1.36 -14.89 -6.86
CA VAL A 64 -1.42 -15.66 -5.62
C VAL A 64 -1.17 -17.13 -5.89
N ASN A 65 -0.17 -17.71 -5.22
CA ASN A 65 0.13 -19.13 -5.17
C ASN A 65 0.78 -19.47 -3.81
N ALA A 66 1.00 -20.76 -3.52
CA ALA A 66 1.55 -21.20 -2.24
C ALA A 66 2.88 -20.53 -1.86
N GLY A 67 3.70 -20.14 -2.85
CA GLY A 67 4.96 -19.44 -2.63
C GLY A 67 4.81 -17.92 -2.44
N SER A 68 3.79 -17.29 -3.05
CA SER A 68 3.59 -15.83 -2.96
C SER A 68 2.70 -15.39 -1.80
N VAL A 69 1.87 -16.28 -1.23
CA VAL A 69 1.02 -15.96 -0.07
C VAL A 69 1.83 -15.40 1.12
N PRO A 70 2.92 -16.05 1.58
CA PRO A 70 3.69 -15.52 2.70
C PRO A 70 4.28 -14.13 2.42
N HIS A 71 4.64 -13.87 1.17
CA HIS A 71 5.19 -12.59 0.72
C HIS A 71 4.12 -11.49 0.76
N ILE A 72 2.93 -11.75 0.23
CA ILE A 72 1.80 -10.81 0.25
C ILE A 72 1.40 -10.50 1.70
N SER A 73 1.28 -11.52 2.55
CA SER A 73 0.95 -11.35 3.97
C SER A 73 2.00 -10.53 4.71
N PHE A 74 3.28 -10.74 4.42
CA PHE A 74 4.37 -9.94 4.97
C PHE A 74 4.24 -8.47 4.55
N MET A 75 4.07 -8.20 3.25
CA MET A 75 3.87 -6.83 2.76
C MET A 75 2.64 -6.17 3.40
N ALA A 76 1.55 -6.91 3.60
CA ALA A 76 0.35 -6.40 4.25
C ALA A 76 0.59 -6.01 5.72
N SER A 77 1.32 -6.83 6.49
CA SER A 77 1.72 -6.48 7.86
C SER A 77 2.58 -5.22 7.91
N CYS A 78 3.60 -5.15 7.06
CA CYS A 78 4.49 -4.00 6.93
C CYS A 78 3.74 -2.70 6.62
N ILE A 79 2.80 -2.76 5.69
CA ILE A 79 1.98 -1.59 5.35
C ILE A 79 1.06 -1.24 6.50
N SER A 80 0.39 -2.23 7.12
CA SER A 80 -0.44 -1.96 8.29
C SER A 80 0.30 -1.21 9.38
N GLU A 81 1.56 -1.57 9.68
CA GLU A 81 2.37 -0.84 10.65
C GLU A 81 2.77 0.57 10.17
N LEU A 82 3.09 0.72 8.88
CA LEU A 82 3.47 2.01 8.29
C LEU A 82 2.32 3.04 8.35
N TRP A 83 1.09 2.59 8.11
CA TRP A 83 -0.12 3.44 8.19
C TRP A 83 -0.54 3.75 9.64
N GLY A 84 0.14 3.18 10.64
CA GLY A 84 -0.01 3.57 12.04
C GLY A 84 0.93 4.70 12.48
N VAL A 85 1.82 5.19 11.61
CA VAL A 85 2.81 6.21 11.98
C VAL A 85 2.17 7.58 12.24
N ASP A 86 1.18 7.96 11.44
CA ASP A 86 0.45 9.22 11.56
C ASP A 86 -0.99 8.97 11.14
N ALA A 87 -1.92 9.07 12.10
CA ALA A 87 -3.33 8.73 11.89
C ALA A 87 -4.02 9.72 10.94
N ASP A 88 -3.71 11.02 11.04
CA ASP A 88 -4.36 12.07 10.26
C ASP A 88 -3.97 11.96 8.77
N ALA A 89 -2.68 11.84 8.48
CA ALA A 89 -2.18 11.64 7.12
C ALA A 89 -2.67 10.31 6.54
N SER A 90 -2.68 9.25 7.36
CA SER A 90 -3.16 7.93 6.96
C SER A 90 -4.65 7.93 6.65
N TYR A 91 -5.49 8.57 7.46
CA TYR A 91 -6.92 8.63 7.18
C TYR A 91 -7.21 9.28 5.82
N LEU A 92 -6.54 10.40 5.53
CA LEU A 92 -6.73 11.16 4.28
C LEU A 92 -6.49 10.31 3.03
N HIS A 93 -5.41 9.52 3.00
CA HIS A 93 -5.10 8.68 1.84
C HIS A 93 -5.87 7.35 1.86
N ALA A 94 -6.08 6.74 3.03
CA ALA A 94 -6.75 5.45 3.17
C ALA A 94 -8.21 5.55 2.70
N PHE A 95 -8.90 6.61 3.11
CA PHE A 95 -10.26 6.88 2.67
C PHE A 95 -10.37 6.93 1.14
N GLY A 96 -9.42 7.58 0.46
CA GLY A 96 -9.39 7.65 -1.00
C GLY A 96 -9.26 6.27 -1.66
N PHE A 97 -8.34 5.43 -1.15
CA PHE A 97 -8.14 4.08 -1.69
C PHE A 97 -9.33 3.15 -1.43
N ILE A 98 -9.89 3.17 -0.22
CA ILE A 98 -11.07 2.38 0.14
C ILE A 98 -12.28 2.81 -0.71
N ARG A 99 -12.49 4.12 -0.85
CA ARG A 99 -13.55 4.66 -1.71
C ARG A 99 -13.40 4.20 -3.15
N GLN A 100 -12.17 4.16 -3.69
CA GLN A 100 -11.93 3.68 -5.05
C GLN A 100 -12.33 2.21 -5.20
N LEU A 101 -11.99 1.34 -4.24
CA LEU A 101 -12.42 -0.07 -4.25
C LEU A 101 -13.96 -0.17 -4.25
N ALA A 102 -14.64 0.58 -3.39
CA ALA A 102 -16.10 0.60 -3.33
C ALA A 102 -16.74 1.11 -4.64
N VAL A 103 -16.16 2.11 -5.29
CA VAL A 103 -16.63 2.61 -6.59
C VAL A 103 -16.49 1.53 -7.67
N THR A 104 -15.34 0.83 -7.72
CA THR A 104 -15.13 -0.28 -8.66
C THR A 104 -16.16 -1.39 -8.44
N MET A 105 -16.42 -1.78 -7.18
CA MET A 105 -17.46 -2.76 -6.85
C MET A 105 -18.85 -2.34 -7.34
N ARG A 106 -19.24 -1.11 -7.05
CA ARG A 106 -20.52 -0.56 -7.49
C ARG A 106 -20.63 -0.51 -9.01
N SER A 107 -19.55 -0.17 -9.71
CA SER A 107 -19.51 -0.19 -11.18
C SER A 107 -19.78 -1.59 -11.74
N ALA A 108 -19.16 -2.62 -11.14
CA ALA A 108 -19.39 -4.01 -11.51
C ALA A 108 -20.86 -4.44 -11.29
N LEU A 109 -21.44 -4.07 -10.14
CA LEU A 109 -22.84 -4.38 -9.80
C LEU A 109 -23.87 -3.67 -10.70
N ASN A 110 -23.54 -2.47 -11.19
CA ASN A 110 -24.41 -1.71 -12.09
C ASN A 110 -24.32 -2.19 -13.54
N THR A 111 -23.10 -2.40 -14.03
CA THR A 111 -22.83 -2.78 -15.43
C THR A 111 -23.19 -4.24 -15.72
N LYS A 112 -22.97 -5.13 -14.75
CA LYS A 112 -23.31 -6.56 -14.81
C LYS A 112 -22.74 -7.33 -16.00
N THR A 113 -21.60 -6.88 -16.54
CA THR A 113 -20.87 -7.62 -17.57
C THR A 113 -19.84 -8.55 -16.95
N LYS A 114 -19.46 -9.60 -17.69
CA LYS A 114 -18.39 -10.52 -17.26
C LYS A 114 -17.09 -9.76 -16.97
N ASP A 115 -16.71 -8.85 -17.85
CA ASP A 115 -15.47 -8.08 -17.70
C ASP A 115 -15.48 -7.21 -16.45
N ALA A 116 -16.60 -6.55 -16.14
CA ALA A 116 -16.71 -5.74 -14.94
C ALA A 116 -16.65 -6.59 -13.66
N PHE A 117 -17.19 -7.81 -13.68
CA PHE A 117 -17.04 -8.75 -12.57
C PHE A 117 -15.61 -9.28 -12.41
N LEU A 118 -14.86 -9.46 -13.50
CA LEU A 118 -13.46 -9.89 -13.42
C LEU A 118 -12.56 -8.87 -12.70
N GLU A 119 -12.90 -7.58 -12.73
CA GLU A 119 -12.16 -6.56 -11.99
C GLU A 119 -12.24 -6.75 -10.47
N VAL A 120 -13.37 -7.25 -9.96
CA VAL A 120 -13.62 -7.42 -8.51
C VAL A 120 -13.39 -8.85 -8.01
N TYR A 121 -13.45 -9.84 -8.89
CA TYR A 121 -13.16 -11.24 -8.58
C TYR A 121 -11.69 -11.62 -8.76
N CYS A 122 -10.80 -10.64 -8.93
CA CYS A 122 -9.37 -10.88 -9.01
C CYS A 122 -8.71 -10.85 -7.62
N TRP A 123 -7.64 -11.64 -7.45
CA TRP A 123 -6.86 -11.67 -6.22
C TRP A 123 -6.35 -10.30 -5.78
N GLN A 124 -5.97 -9.45 -6.74
CA GLN A 124 -5.51 -8.09 -6.46
C GLN A 124 -6.55 -7.28 -5.69
N TYR A 125 -7.81 -7.35 -6.11
CA TYR A 125 -8.92 -6.65 -5.47
C TYR A 125 -9.18 -7.20 -4.06
N THR A 126 -9.27 -8.53 -3.92
CA THR A 126 -9.48 -9.20 -2.62
C THR A 126 -8.37 -8.88 -1.62
N ASN A 127 -7.10 -8.97 -2.04
CA ASN A 127 -5.95 -8.67 -1.19
C ASN A 127 -5.91 -7.18 -0.76
N CYS A 128 -6.35 -6.26 -1.62
CA CYS A 128 -6.46 -4.85 -1.24
C CYS A 128 -7.57 -4.63 -0.20
N LEU A 129 -8.72 -5.31 -0.33
CA LEU A 129 -9.76 -5.27 0.69
C LEU A 129 -9.26 -5.83 2.03
N GLU A 130 -8.58 -6.96 2.01
CA GLU A 130 -8.02 -7.60 3.21
C GLU A 130 -6.98 -6.70 3.88
N LEU A 131 -6.10 -6.05 3.09
CA LEU A 131 -5.15 -5.07 3.60
C LEU A 131 -5.88 -3.94 4.35
N TRP A 132 -6.88 -3.31 3.75
CA TRP A 132 -7.59 -2.20 4.39
C TRP A 132 -8.39 -2.64 5.60
N ALA A 133 -9.00 -3.82 5.56
CA ALA A 133 -9.64 -4.41 6.74
C ALA A 133 -8.62 -4.60 7.88
N LYS A 134 -7.40 -5.06 7.57
CA LYS A 134 -6.32 -5.19 8.54
C LYS A 134 -5.86 -3.85 9.11
N VAL A 135 -5.65 -2.84 8.27
CA VAL A 135 -5.27 -1.48 8.72
C VAL A 135 -6.33 -0.91 9.66
N LEU A 136 -7.61 -0.98 9.27
CA LEU A 136 -8.72 -0.51 10.10
C LEU A 136 -8.83 -1.28 11.40
N SER A 137 -8.70 -2.61 11.36
CA SER A 137 -8.76 -3.43 12.58
C SER A 137 -7.62 -3.12 13.55
N ALA A 138 -6.44 -2.75 13.02
CA ALA A 138 -5.28 -2.42 13.84
C ALA A 138 -5.34 -1.02 14.47
N HIS A 139 -5.99 -0.06 13.81
CA HIS A 139 -5.86 1.36 14.15
C HIS A 139 -7.17 2.12 14.39
N ALA A 140 -8.34 1.56 14.05
CA ALA A 140 -9.61 2.28 14.18
C ALA A 140 -10.10 2.44 15.64
N GLY A 141 -9.50 1.71 16.59
CA GLY A 141 -9.84 1.78 18.02
C GLY A 141 -8.82 2.51 18.90
N ASN A 142 -7.73 3.04 18.31
CA ASN A 142 -6.65 3.72 19.03
C ASN A 142 -6.74 5.24 18.89
#